data_AF-A0A831YC80-F1
#
_entry.id   AF-A0A831YC80-F1
#
_cell.length_a   1.000
_cell.length_b   1.000
_cell.length_c   1.000
_cell.angle_alpha   90.00
_cell.angle_beta   90.00
_cell.angle_gamma   90.00
#
_symmetry.space_group_name_H-M   'P 1'
#
loop_
_entity.id
_entity.type
_entity.pdbx_description
1 polymer ?
#
loop_
_entity_poly.entity_id
_entity_poly.type
_entity_poly.pdbx_seq_one_letter_code
_entity_poly.pdbx_strand_id
1 'polypeptide(L)'
;RDVVRRVKYIVLDDFHVYSGVFGSHMYYLLRRLRRFTKPLYVATSATVGNPAEFAQALFQSDRVNVVWGPLGRRGRLIQALVRPKFRSKWVEAARLSALCIEQGMKCIVFTDSHKYSELIFRALKMAGRGDRVAVHRAGLDPEERRAVEEAFKRGDVDVVIATPTLELGVDIGDVDVAVLASIPPSYNRYLQRVGRVGRRGQTGYVIQILGNDPISQYYRNYPHEFFSRSPEPLGFERENEDIASLHILAAAADMPLRADELSPFERAVVERLLASGRLRRVGRFLRLTPEGRELLASLSLRGSPHVVKIKTTDGRVIGERELPLALYELHPEAIYMHGGRTYVSKELDLTKRVAVVEPTDAEDLMTQALEDMEPQVVEIYDEGAVEGVPYQFGRLRIKITVYGYALKRFTTEETLGEYSIEPLSYEFETKGAVFYMPYVRFSTNDALDWEARAKGYHAAEHVLISAAEIAIGASKTDLGGISYPDGVIVIYDSHVGGNGTARLLLNNFRRVAEVALKIVKGCDCADGCPKCVYSPYCGNNNKMLSRRNAIRILEAVLRGGGAPVLKEIPRERGIA
;
A
#
# COMPACT_ATOMS: atom_id res chain seq x y z
N ARG A 1 2.57 11.80 -32.54
CA ARG A 1 1.30 11.32 -33.14
C ARG A 1 1.55 10.35 -34.29
N ASP A 2 2.47 10.63 -35.22
CA ASP A 2 2.71 9.76 -36.38
C ASP A 2 3.28 8.39 -36.03
N VAL A 3 4.13 8.30 -35.00
CA VAL A 3 4.59 7.02 -34.45
C VAL A 3 3.40 6.18 -33.97
N VAL A 4 2.56 6.74 -33.08
CA VAL A 4 1.42 6.04 -32.46
C VAL A 4 0.41 5.53 -33.49
N ARG A 5 0.11 6.31 -34.55
CA ARG A 5 -0.85 5.92 -35.59
C ARG A 5 -0.45 4.67 -36.39
N ARG A 6 0.85 4.33 -36.41
CA ARG A 6 1.37 3.16 -37.14
C ARG A 6 1.56 1.94 -36.23
N VAL A 7 1.34 2.09 -34.93
CA VAL A 7 1.53 1.00 -33.94
C VAL A 7 0.45 -0.06 -34.14
N LYS A 8 0.89 -1.29 -34.39
CA LYS A 8 0.01 -2.48 -34.47
C LYS A 8 0.01 -3.31 -33.19
N TYR A 9 1.07 -3.23 -32.40
CA TYR A 9 1.26 -4.00 -31.17
C TYR A 9 1.68 -3.07 -30.03
N ILE A 10 1.05 -3.22 -28.87
CA ILE A 10 1.50 -2.58 -27.63
C ILE A 10 1.87 -3.70 -26.66
N VAL A 11 3.15 -3.73 -26.27
CA VAL A 11 3.69 -4.70 -25.32
C VAL A 11 3.75 -4.07 -23.94
N LEU A 12 3.08 -4.68 -22.96
CA LEU A 12 3.12 -4.29 -21.56
C LEU A 12 3.91 -5.35 -20.78
N ASP A 13 5.16 -5.04 -20.47
CA ASP A 13 5.95 -5.87 -19.58
C ASP A 13 5.62 -5.59 -18.11
N ASP A 14 5.87 -6.58 -17.25
CA ASP A 14 5.53 -6.58 -15.81
C ASP A 14 4.08 -6.14 -15.53
N PHE A 15 3.13 -6.77 -16.22
CA PHE A 15 1.71 -6.40 -16.24
C PHE A 15 1.08 -6.19 -14.85
N HIS A 16 1.51 -6.98 -13.86
CA HIS A 16 1.05 -6.88 -12.49
C HIS A 16 1.41 -5.56 -11.77
N VAL A 17 2.29 -4.74 -12.33
CA VAL A 17 2.63 -3.41 -11.80
C VAL A 17 1.53 -2.39 -12.10
N TYR A 18 0.69 -2.60 -13.11
CA TYR A 18 -0.35 -1.66 -13.53
C TYR A 18 -1.64 -1.76 -12.67
N SER A 19 -1.52 -1.90 -11.35
CA SER A 19 -2.64 -1.96 -10.39
C SER A 19 -2.76 -0.68 -9.56
N GLY A 20 -3.80 -0.58 -8.74
CA GLY A 20 -4.05 0.58 -7.89
C GLY A 20 -4.20 1.88 -8.69
N VAL A 21 -3.67 2.98 -8.14
CA VAL A 21 -3.66 4.31 -8.80
C VAL A 21 -2.94 4.29 -10.15
N PHE A 22 -1.81 3.58 -10.26
CA PHE A 22 -1.08 3.49 -11.53
C PHE A 22 -1.90 2.72 -12.58
N GLY A 23 -2.64 1.70 -12.17
CA GLY A 23 -3.59 0.99 -13.03
C GLY A 23 -4.69 1.89 -13.57
N SER A 24 -5.25 2.76 -12.74
CA SER A 24 -6.23 3.77 -13.15
C SER A 24 -5.66 4.72 -14.22
N HIS A 25 -4.43 5.21 -14.02
CA HIS A 25 -3.74 6.02 -15.04
C HIS A 25 -3.51 5.24 -16.34
N MET A 26 -3.06 3.99 -16.23
CA MET A 26 -2.79 3.14 -17.40
C MET A 26 -4.08 2.86 -18.18
N TYR A 27 -5.20 2.60 -17.51
CA TYR A 27 -6.51 2.43 -18.13
C TYR A 27 -6.88 3.63 -19.03
N TYR A 28 -6.77 4.85 -18.51
CA TYR A 28 -7.07 6.04 -19.30
C TYR A 28 -6.01 6.35 -20.36
N LEU A 29 -4.73 6.03 -20.11
CA LEU A 29 -3.67 6.17 -21.11
C LEU A 29 -3.92 5.26 -22.32
N LEU A 30 -4.24 3.98 -22.09
CA LEU A 30 -4.55 3.04 -23.16
C LEU A 30 -5.83 3.46 -23.91
N ARG A 31 -6.85 3.95 -23.20
CA ARG A 31 -8.07 4.53 -23.80
C ARG A 31 -7.74 5.71 -24.74
N ARG A 32 -6.84 6.61 -24.32
CA ARG A 32 -6.34 7.72 -25.16
C ARG A 32 -5.59 7.21 -26.39
N LEU A 33 -4.70 6.23 -26.24
CA LEU A 33 -3.96 5.63 -27.36
C LEU A 33 -4.91 4.98 -28.39
N ARG A 34 -6.02 4.38 -27.93
CA ARG A 34 -7.05 3.79 -28.80
C ARG A 34 -7.74 4.79 -29.73
N ARG A 35 -7.68 6.09 -29.42
CA ARG A 35 -8.18 7.15 -30.31
C ARG A 35 -7.30 7.36 -31.54
N PHE A 36 -6.05 6.87 -31.51
CA PHE A 36 -5.08 7.00 -32.61
C PHE A 36 -4.85 5.70 -33.38
N THR A 37 -4.98 4.55 -32.73
CA THR A 37 -4.72 3.23 -33.31
C THR A 37 -5.59 2.15 -32.63
N LYS A 38 -5.74 0.99 -33.26
CA LYS A 38 -6.39 -0.20 -32.68
C LYS A 38 -5.36 -1.32 -32.57
N PRO A 39 -4.46 -1.29 -31.58
CA PRO A 39 -3.37 -2.23 -31.49
C PRO A 39 -3.83 -3.56 -30.88
N LEU A 40 -3.09 -4.64 -31.18
CA LEU A 40 -3.12 -5.84 -30.37
C LEU A 40 -2.30 -5.59 -29.09
N TYR A 41 -2.90 -5.82 -27.94
CA TYR A 41 -2.19 -5.79 -26.66
C TYR A 41 -1.53 -7.14 -26.39
N VAL A 42 -0.26 -7.10 -26.01
CA VAL A 42 0.50 -8.26 -25.55
C VAL A 42 1.03 -7.90 -24.17
N ALA A 43 0.78 -8.73 -23.17
CA ALA A 43 1.23 -8.47 -21.81
C ALA A 43 1.99 -9.66 -21.24
N THR A 44 3.08 -9.39 -20.54
CA THR A 44 3.88 -10.36 -19.81
C THR A 44 3.80 -10.05 -18.33
N SER A 45 3.63 -11.08 -17.50
CA SER A 45 3.49 -10.92 -16.05
C SER A 45 4.05 -12.10 -15.30
N ALA A 46 4.45 -11.86 -14.06
CA ALA A 46 4.47 -12.89 -13.03
C ALA A 46 3.05 -13.44 -12.77
N THR A 47 2.94 -14.44 -11.90
CA THR A 47 1.67 -15.10 -11.61
C THR A 47 0.65 -14.12 -11.02
N VAL A 48 -0.53 -14.00 -11.63
CA VAL A 48 -1.62 -13.08 -11.19
C VAL A 48 -2.86 -13.91 -10.85
N GLY A 49 -3.64 -13.50 -9.85
CA GLY A 49 -4.82 -14.22 -9.39
C GLY A 49 -5.99 -14.17 -10.37
N ASN A 50 -6.17 -13.04 -11.04
CA ASN A 50 -7.28 -12.75 -11.96
C ASN A 50 -6.82 -12.14 -13.31
N PRO A 51 -5.85 -12.75 -14.04
CA PRO A 51 -5.20 -12.13 -15.19
C PRO A 51 -6.16 -11.81 -16.33
N ALA A 52 -7.16 -12.67 -16.57
CA ALA A 52 -8.15 -12.47 -17.61
C ALA A 52 -9.04 -11.25 -17.32
N GLU A 53 -9.67 -11.22 -16.13
CA GLU A 53 -10.56 -10.14 -15.70
C GLU A 53 -9.83 -8.79 -15.67
N PHE A 54 -8.61 -8.79 -15.13
CA PHE A 54 -7.80 -7.59 -15.03
C PHE A 54 -7.39 -7.05 -16.41
N ALA A 55 -7.01 -7.94 -17.35
CA ALA A 55 -6.71 -7.55 -18.72
C ALA A 55 -7.95 -7.09 -19.50
N GLN A 56 -9.11 -7.72 -19.30
CA GLN A 56 -10.37 -7.29 -19.90
C GLN A 56 -10.71 -5.87 -19.46
N ALA A 57 -10.59 -5.59 -18.16
CA ALA A 57 -10.82 -4.27 -17.60
C ALA A 57 -9.82 -3.23 -18.13
N LEU A 58 -8.51 -3.53 -18.09
CA LEU A 58 -7.46 -2.58 -18.45
C LEU A 58 -7.41 -2.30 -19.96
N PHE A 59 -7.57 -3.34 -20.80
CA PHE A 59 -7.57 -3.19 -22.26
C PHE A 59 -8.92 -2.79 -22.83
N GLN A 60 -10.00 -2.84 -22.04
CA GLN A 60 -11.38 -2.62 -22.48
C GLN A 60 -11.72 -3.53 -23.67
N SER A 61 -11.46 -4.83 -23.50
CA SER A 61 -11.64 -5.86 -24.53
C SER A 61 -12.12 -7.15 -23.90
N ASP A 62 -13.23 -7.69 -24.36
CA ASP A 62 -13.76 -8.98 -23.88
C ASP A 62 -12.94 -10.18 -24.41
N ARG A 63 -12.12 -9.95 -25.45
CA ARG A 63 -11.25 -10.95 -26.06
C ARG A 63 -9.86 -10.90 -25.42
N VAL A 64 -9.64 -11.73 -24.41
CA VAL A 64 -8.35 -11.93 -23.76
C VAL A 64 -8.01 -13.41 -23.79
N ASN A 65 -6.80 -13.74 -24.25
CA ASN A 65 -6.27 -15.11 -24.20
C ASN A 65 -5.11 -15.15 -23.20
N VAL A 66 -5.25 -15.93 -22.14
CA VAL A 66 -4.20 -16.09 -21.12
C VAL A 66 -3.35 -17.30 -21.48
N VAL A 67 -2.06 -17.07 -21.72
CA VAL A 67 -1.09 -18.13 -22.01
C VAL A 67 -0.24 -18.37 -20.76
N TRP A 68 -0.33 -19.57 -20.21
CA TRP A 68 0.48 -19.98 -19.06
C TRP A 68 1.79 -20.61 -19.53
N GLY A 69 2.91 -20.03 -19.13
CA GLY A 69 4.25 -20.58 -19.41
C GLY A 69 4.60 -21.77 -18.49
N PRO A 70 5.54 -22.63 -18.90
CA PRO A 70 6.00 -23.74 -18.06
C PRO A 70 6.75 -23.22 -16.82
N LEU A 71 6.67 -23.97 -15.72
CA LEU A 71 7.46 -23.70 -14.51
C LEU A 71 8.95 -23.94 -14.80
N GLY A 72 9.71 -22.86 -14.97
CA GLY A 72 11.08 -22.91 -15.51
C GLY A 72 12.20 -22.84 -14.46
N ARG A 73 12.19 -23.65 -13.40
CA ARG A 73 13.32 -23.68 -12.45
C ARG A 73 14.26 -24.84 -12.73
N ARG A 74 15.53 -24.54 -12.98
CA ARG A 74 16.59 -25.53 -13.27
C ARG A 74 17.28 -26.09 -12.01
N GLY A 75 17.23 -25.39 -10.87
CA GLY A 75 17.94 -25.76 -9.63
C GLY A 75 17.03 -25.93 -8.41
N ARG A 76 17.51 -26.67 -7.40
CA ARG A 76 16.81 -26.89 -6.12
C ARG A 76 16.80 -25.59 -5.30
N LEU A 77 15.64 -25.22 -4.75
CA LEU A 77 15.54 -24.08 -3.84
C LEU A 77 15.15 -24.57 -2.44
N ILE A 78 15.96 -24.21 -1.43
CA ILE A 78 15.65 -24.44 -0.02
C ILE A 78 15.13 -23.14 0.56
N GLN A 79 13.93 -23.20 1.15
CA GLN A 79 13.25 -22.02 1.69
C GLN A 79 12.99 -22.23 3.18
N ALA A 80 13.28 -21.22 3.99
CA ALA A 80 13.10 -21.27 5.43
C ALA A 80 12.42 -20.00 5.95
N LEU A 81 11.45 -20.17 6.85
CA LEU A 81 10.92 -19.09 7.68
C LEU A 81 11.68 -19.08 9.01
N VAL A 82 12.29 -17.96 9.37
CA VAL A 82 13.11 -17.81 10.58
C VAL A 82 12.53 -16.73 11.46
N ARG A 83 12.28 -17.05 12.73
CA ARG A 83 11.86 -16.07 13.75
C ARG A 83 12.95 -15.94 14.81
N PRO A 84 13.64 -14.79 14.92
CA PRO A 84 14.62 -14.59 15.97
C PRO A 84 13.93 -14.52 17.34
N LYS A 85 14.51 -15.20 18.35
CA LYS A 85 13.97 -15.22 19.72
C LYS A 85 14.55 -14.14 20.63
N PHE A 86 15.86 -13.90 20.52
CA PHE A 86 16.63 -13.09 21.49
C PHE A 86 17.28 -11.85 20.87
N ARG A 87 16.87 -11.47 19.65
CA ARG A 87 17.43 -10.34 18.92
C ARG A 87 16.44 -9.79 17.92
N SER A 88 16.70 -8.58 17.43
CA SER A 88 15.91 -7.99 16.36
C SER A 88 16.12 -8.73 15.04
N LYS A 89 15.13 -8.64 14.14
CA LYS A 89 15.22 -9.19 12.79
C LYS A 89 16.38 -8.62 11.97
N TRP A 90 16.79 -7.39 12.25
CA TRP A 90 17.91 -6.72 11.58
C TRP A 90 19.26 -7.28 11.99
N VAL A 91 19.44 -7.56 13.28
CA VAL A 91 20.67 -8.22 13.78
C VAL A 91 20.76 -9.65 13.24
N GLU A 92 19.62 -10.35 13.13
CA GLU A 92 19.58 -11.69 12.50
C GLU A 92 19.96 -11.62 11.01
N ALA A 93 19.44 -10.63 10.27
CA ALA A 93 19.83 -10.41 8.87
C ALA A 93 21.34 -10.15 8.71
N ALA A 94 21.93 -9.30 9.56
CA ALA A 94 23.36 -9.04 9.57
C ALA A 94 24.17 -10.32 9.84
N ARG A 95 23.74 -11.15 10.79
CA ARG A 95 24.41 -12.42 11.09
C ARG A 95 24.35 -13.42 9.94
N LEU A 96 23.18 -13.58 9.33
CA LEU A 96 23.02 -14.45 8.15
C LEU A 96 23.90 -13.97 6.99
N SER A 97 24.02 -12.65 6.82
CA SER A 97 24.90 -12.04 5.83
C SER A 97 26.37 -12.34 6.11
N ALA A 98 26.81 -12.21 7.37
CA ALA A 98 28.17 -12.56 7.77
C ALA A 98 28.49 -14.04 7.52
N LEU A 99 27.53 -14.94 7.77
CA LEU A 99 27.66 -16.36 7.46
C LEU A 99 27.78 -16.62 5.96
N CYS A 100 27.06 -15.88 5.11
CA CYS A 100 27.21 -15.99 3.66
C CYS A 100 28.63 -15.62 3.21
N ILE A 101 29.19 -14.54 3.75
CA ILE A 101 30.57 -14.12 3.49
C ILE A 101 31.56 -15.23 3.92
N GLU A 102 31.35 -15.84 5.09
CA GLU A 102 32.21 -16.93 5.60
C GLU A 102 32.19 -18.17 4.71
N GLN A 103 31.05 -18.45 4.09
CA GLN A 103 30.89 -19.60 3.19
C GLN A 103 31.21 -19.27 1.73
N GLY A 104 31.63 -18.03 1.42
CA GLY A 104 31.89 -17.58 0.06
C GLY A 104 30.65 -17.59 -0.84
N MET A 105 29.46 -17.41 -0.26
CA MET A 105 28.18 -17.41 -0.98
C MET A 105 27.74 -15.99 -1.32
N LYS A 106 27.25 -15.78 -2.55
CA LYS A 106 26.66 -14.50 -2.96
C LYS A 106 25.28 -14.33 -2.36
N CYS A 107 25.09 -13.27 -1.57
CA CYS A 107 23.90 -13.02 -0.79
C CYS A 107 23.27 -11.67 -1.13
N ILE A 108 21.93 -11.65 -1.25
CA ILE A 108 21.16 -10.42 -1.31
C ILE A 108 20.27 -10.32 -0.08
N VAL A 109 20.33 -9.17 0.60
CA VAL A 109 19.47 -8.87 1.74
C VAL A 109 18.43 -7.85 1.33
N PHE A 110 17.16 -8.25 1.27
CA PHE A 110 16.06 -7.33 0.97
C PHE A 110 15.51 -6.70 2.25
N THR A 111 15.43 -5.37 2.27
CA THR A 111 14.83 -4.56 3.35
C THR A 111 13.78 -3.60 2.77
N ASP A 112 12.87 -3.11 3.60
CA ASP A 112 11.86 -2.14 3.15
C ASP A 112 12.22 -0.68 3.49
N SER A 113 13.38 -0.43 4.12
CA SER A 113 13.76 0.92 4.57
C SER A 113 15.24 1.18 4.43
N HIS A 114 15.57 2.39 3.96
CA HIS A 114 16.95 2.87 3.89
C HIS A 114 17.64 2.77 5.25
N LYS A 115 16.96 3.14 6.34
CA LYS A 115 17.52 3.09 7.69
C LYS A 115 17.90 1.67 8.12
N TYR A 116 17.05 0.69 7.81
CA TYR A 116 17.35 -0.71 8.14
C TYR A 116 18.47 -1.28 7.27
N SER A 117 18.55 -0.88 5.99
CA SER A 117 19.70 -1.23 5.15
C SER A 117 21.01 -0.71 5.73
N GLU A 118 21.04 0.56 6.15
CA GLU A 118 22.21 1.18 6.79
C GLU A 118 22.55 0.51 8.13
N LEU A 119 21.54 0.15 8.93
CA LEU A 119 21.77 -0.53 10.21
C LEU A 119 22.42 -1.91 10.03
N ILE A 120 21.97 -2.69 9.05
CA ILE A 120 22.57 -3.99 8.71
C ILE A 120 24.00 -3.79 8.19
N PHE A 121 24.21 -2.80 7.32
CA PHE A 121 25.54 -2.48 6.79
C PHE A 121 26.52 -2.06 7.89
N ARG A 122 26.11 -1.15 8.79
CA ARG A 122 26.92 -0.72 9.94
C ARG A 122 27.29 -1.90 10.84
N ALA A 123 26.34 -2.79 11.13
CA ALA A 123 26.61 -3.98 11.93
C ALA A 123 27.67 -4.89 11.29
N LEU A 124 27.60 -5.11 9.98
CA LEU A 124 28.62 -5.88 9.23
C LEU A 124 29.98 -5.17 9.17
N LYS A 125 29.99 -3.85 9.02
CA LYS A 125 31.21 -3.04 9.04
C LYS A 125 31.91 -3.12 10.39
N MET A 126 31.17 -3.00 11.49
CA MET A 126 31.70 -3.17 12.85
C MET A 126 32.24 -4.58 13.11
N ALA A 127 31.69 -5.59 12.44
CA ALA A 127 32.20 -6.96 12.47
C ALA A 127 33.42 -7.19 11.55
N GLY A 128 34.01 -6.13 10.96
CA GLY A 128 35.19 -6.22 10.10
C GLY A 128 34.91 -6.77 8.71
N ARG A 129 33.66 -6.72 8.23
CA ARG A 129 33.25 -7.25 6.91
C ARG A 129 32.79 -6.17 5.92
N GLY A 130 33.03 -4.89 6.23
CA GLY A 130 32.54 -3.76 5.44
C GLY A 130 32.94 -3.80 3.97
N ASP A 131 34.17 -4.22 3.66
CA ASP A 131 34.71 -4.23 2.29
C ASP A 131 34.07 -5.29 1.38
N ARG A 132 33.34 -6.25 1.97
CA ARG A 132 32.67 -7.35 1.26
C ARG A 132 31.17 -7.11 1.09
N VAL A 133 30.68 -5.93 1.50
CA VAL A 133 29.25 -5.60 1.57
C VAL A 133 29.00 -4.26 0.89
N ALA A 134 27.91 -4.16 0.12
CA ALA A 134 27.44 -2.91 -0.45
C ALA A 134 25.95 -2.67 -0.14
N VAL A 135 25.51 -1.41 -0.18
CA VAL A 135 24.11 -1.01 -0.05
C VAL A 135 23.59 -0.55 -1.40
N HIS A 136 22.42 -1.04 -1.81
CA HIS A 136 21.76 -0.65 -3.06
C HIS A 136 20.35 -0.12 -2.77
N ARG A 137 20.16 1.20 -2.83
CA ARG A 137 18.89 1.83 -2.43
C ARG A 137 18.39 2.85 -3.45
N ALA A 138 17.11 3.19 -3.32
CA ALA A 138 16.51 4.26 -4.11
C ALA A 138 17.16 5.59 -3.68
N GLY A 139 17.53 6.43 -4.65
CA GLY A 139 18.21 7.69 -4.39
C GLY A 139 19.75 7.64 -4.44
N LEU A 140 20.36 6.47 -4.67
CA LEU A 140 21.75 6.42 -5.12
C LEU A 140 21.85 6.86 -6.59
N ASP A 141 22.95 7.52 -6.92
CA ASP A 141 23.20 7.96 -8.29
C ASP A 141 23.24 6.75 -9.24
N PRO A 142 22.76 6.89 -10.49
CA PRO A 142 22.74 5.78 -11.45
C PRO A 142 24.12 5.11 -11.66
N GLU A 143 25.20 5.90 -11.60
CA GLU A 143 26.57 5.39 -11.74
C GLU A 143 26.99 4.55 -10.53
N GLU A 144 26.66 5.00 -9.32
CA GLU A 144 26.93 4.27 -8.09
C GLU A 144 26.17 2.94 -8.04
N ARG A 145 24.89 2.93 -8.45
CA ARG A 145 24.11 1.70 -8.57
C ARG A 145 24.76 0.70 -9.52
N ARG A 146 25.17 1.14 -10.71
CA ARG A 146 25.90 0.29 -11.67
C ARG A 146 27.23 -0.23 -11.10
N ALA A 147 27.95 0.61 -10.36
CA ALA A 147 29.20 0.19 -9.73
C ALA A 147 28.97 -0.94 -8.71
N VAL A 148 27.92 -0.84 -7.89
CA VAL A 148 27.52 -1.90 -6.94
C VAL A 148 27.08 -3.17 -7.66
N GLU A 149 26.25 -3.04 -8.71
CA GLU A 149 25.79 -4.16 -9.53
C GLU A 149 26.96 -4.93 -10.17
N GLU A 150 27.91 -4.21 -10.76
CA GLU A 150 29.09 -4.79 -11.39
C GLU A 150 30.06 -5.40 -10.37
N ALA A 151 30.28 -4.74 -9.23
CA ALA A 151 31.10 -5.28 -8.14
C ALA A 151 30.53 -6.61 -7.62
N PHE A 152 29.22 -6.69 -7.44
CA PHE A 152 28.55 -7.93 -7.02
C PHE A 152 28.61 -9.00 -8.11
N LYS A 153 28.45 -8.63 -9.38
CA LYS A 153 28.57 -9.55 -10.52
C LYS A 153 29.97 -10.15 -10.62
N ARG A 154 31.02 -9.34 -10.47
CA ARG A 154 32.43 -9.78 -10.44
C ARG A 154 32.82 -10.57 -9.19
N GLY A 155 32.08 -10.40 -8.09
CA GLY A 155 32.39 -11.02 -6.80
C GLY A 155 33.38 -10.21 -5.95
N ASP A 156 33.53 -8.92 -6.25
CA ASP A 156 34.30 -7.97 -5.41
C ASP A 156 33.59 -7.77 -4.05
N VAL A 157 32.25 -7.87 -4.05
CA VAL A 157 31.41 -7.91 -2.85
C VAL A 157 30.57 -9.19 -2.82
N ASP A 158 30.42 -9.80 -1.64
CA ASP A 158 29.60 -11.01 -1.48
C ASP A 158 28.16 -10.69 -1.12
N VAL A 159 27.91 -9.55 -0.47
CA VAL A 159 26.60 -9.19 0.06
C VAL A 159 26.15 -7.84 -0.48
N VAL A 160 24.93 -7.80 -1.02
CA VAL A 160 24.25 -6.55 -1.34
C VAL A 160 23.00 -6.40 -0.51
N ILE A 161 22.91 -5.32 0.26
CA ILE A 161 21.73 -4.97 1.06
C ILE A 161 20.90 -4.00 0.24
N ALA A 162 19.73 -4.45 -0.21
CA ALA A 162 18.89 -3.71 -1.13
C ALA A 162 17.50 -3.41 -0.60
N THR A 163 16.98 -2.24 -0.98
CA THR A 163 15.54 -1.99 -0.94
C THR A 163 14.86 -2.64 -2.17
N PRO A 164 13.56 -2.40 -2.47
CA PRO A 164 12.91 -2.95 -3.67
C PRO A 164 13.56 -2.63 -5.02
N THR A 165 14.65 -1.85 -5.04
CA THR A 165 15.40 -1.47 -6.25
C THR A 165 16.03 -2.63 -7.02
N LEU A 166 16.32 -3.76 -6.36
CA LEU A 166 16.86 -4.96 -7.03
C LEU A 166 15.78 -6.04 -7.31
N GLU A 167 14.49 -5.73 -7.14
CA GLU A 167 13.41 -6.67 -7.45
C GLU A 167 13.21 -6.88 -8.96
N LEU A 168 13.39 -5.81 -9.74
CA LEU A 168 13.00 -5.73 -11.16
C LEU A 168 14.21 -5.54 -12.07
N GLY A 169 14.22 -6.24 -13.22
CA GLY A 169 14.99 -5.87 -14.42
C GLY A 169 16.53 -5.95 -14.40
N VAL A 170 17.20 -6.01 -13.25
CA VAL A 170 18.68 -5.97 -13.21
C VAL A 170 19.31 -7.37 -13.34
N ASP A 171 20.33 -7.49 -14.19
CA ASP A 171 21.17 -8.69 -14.31
C ASP A 171 22.34 -8.64 -13.31
N ILE A 172 22.03 -8.93 -12.05
CA ILE A 172 22.98 -8.99 -10.94
C ILE A 172 23.80 -10.30 -10.89
N GLY A 173 23.74 -11.13 -11.94
CA GLY A 173 24.39 -12.43 -11.97
C GLY A 173 23.71 -13.48 -11.07
N ASP A 174 24.50 -14.43 -10.58
CA ASP A 174 23.99 -15.51 -9.75
C ASP A 174 23.95 -15.14 -8.28
N VAL A 175 22.85 -15.53 -7.64
CA VAL A 175 22.65 -15.36 -6.20
C VAL A 175 22.46 -16.73 -5.58
N ASP A 176 23.23 -17.02 -4.54
CA ASP A 176 23.16 -18.27 -3.80
C ASP A 176 22.16 -18.17 -2.65
N VAL A 177 22.09 -17.00 -2.01
CA VAL A 177 21.24 -16.76 -0.83
C VAL A 177 20.43 -15.46 -0.99
N ALA A 178 19.13 -15.51 -0.71
CA ALA A 178 18.33 -14.31 -0.46
C ALA A 178 17.85 -14.28 0.99
N VAL A 179 18.19 -13.21 1.71
CA VAL A 179 17.68 -12.93 3.06
C VAL A 179 16.59 -11.86 2.95
N LEU A 180 15.35 -12.19 3.30
CA LEU A 180 14.23 -11.26 3.30
C LEU A 180 14.02 -10.75 4.73
N ALA A 181 14.48 -9.53 5.03
CA ALA A 181 14.43 -8.95 6.37
C ALA A 181 13.02 -8.45 6.78
N SER A 182 12.12 -8.39 5.80
CA SER A 182 10.69 -8.19 5.98
C SER A 182 9.93 -9.09 5.03
N ILE A 183 8.66 -9.36 5.34
CA ILE A 183 7.77 -10.09 4.44
C ILE A 183 7.47 -9.17 3.25
N PRO A 184 7.72 -9.63 2.01
CA PRO A 184 7.37 -8.85 0.83
C PRO A 184 5.89 -8.48 0.85
N PRO A 185 5.53 -7.23 0.48
CA PRO A 185 4.13 -6.77 0.51
C PRO A 185 3.16 -7.62 -0.32
N SER A 186 3.65 -8.30 -1.36
CA SER A 186 2.85 -9.24 -2.16
C SER A 186 3.65 -10.50 -2.50
N TYR A 187 2.94 -11.59 -2.77
CA TYR A 187 3.56 -12.83 -3.24
C TYR A 187 4.26 -12.64 -4.58
N ASN A 188 3.78 -11.74 -5.44
CA ASN A 188 4.48 -11.38 -6.67
C ASN A 188 5.88 -10.80 -6.41
N ARG A 189 6.01 -9.86 -5.47
CA ARG A 189 7.34 -9.35 -5.07
C ARG A 189 8.21 -10.45 -4.47
N TYR A 190 7.61 -11.35 -3.68
CA TYR A 190 8.31 -12.53 -3.18
C TYR A 190 8.88 -13.39 -4.31
N LEU A 191 8.06 -13.75 -5.31
CA LEU A 191 8.48 -14.54 -6.46
C LEU A 191 9.57 -13.84 -7.28
N GLN A 192 9.50 -12.51 -7.45
CA GLN A 192 10.53 -11.73 -8.12
C GLN A 192 11.87 -11.76 -7.36
N ARG A 193 11.85 -11.56 -6.04
CA ARG A 193 13.04 -11.65 -5.17
C ARG A 193 13.64 -13.06 -5.22
N VAL A 194 12.81 -14.09 -5.09
CA VAL A 194 13.23 -15.50 -5.06
C VAL A 194 13.65 -16.04 -6.43
N GLY A 195 13.09 -15.51 -7.51
CA GLY A 195 13.44 -15.86 -8.88
C GLY A 195 14.87 -15.49 -9.28
N ARG A 196 15.59 -14.74 -8.45
CA ARG A 196 17.01 -14.40 -8.61
C ARG A 196 17.96 -15.48 -8.07
N VAL A 197 17.47 -16.34 -7.17
CA VAL A 197 18.29 -17.30 -6.44
C VAL A 197 18.37 -18.65 -7.16
N GLY A 198 19.59 -19.19 -7.31
CA GLY A 198 19.82 -20.52 -7.89
C GLY A 198 19.58 -20.61 -9.41
N ARG A 199 19.86 -19.53 -10.15
CA ARG A 199 19.53 -19.41 -11.59
C ARG A 199 20.33 -20.34 -12.52
N ARG A 200 21.56 -20.71 -12.17
CA ARG A 200 22.41 -21.60 -12.99
C ARG A 200 22.21 -23.10 -12.70
N GLY A 201 21.21 -23.44 -11.90
CA GLY A 201 20.91 -24.82 -11.52
C GLY A 201 21.53 -25.25 -10.18
N GLN A 202 22.33 -24.39 -9.55
CA GLN A 202 22.85 -24.63 -8.20
C GLN A 202 21.74 -24.60 -7.14
N THR A 203 22.02 -25.17 -5.97
CA THR A 203 21.11 -25.06 -4.82
C THR A 203 21.08 -23.63 -4.32
N GLY A 204 19.89 -23.02 -4.33
CA GLY A 204 19.65 -21.70 -3.78
C GLY A 204 19.03 -21.76 -2.38
N TYR A 205 19.25 -20.74 -1.56
CA TYR A 205 18.65 -20.57 -0.24
C TYR A 205 17.83 -19.29 -0.15
N VAL A 206 16.62 -19.37 0.39
CA VAL A 206 15.78 -18.19 0.69
C VAL A 206 15.40 -18.24 2.15
N ILE A 207 15.80 -17.21 2.88
CA ILE A 207 15.57 -17.08 4.32
C ILE A 207 14.65 -15.89 4.55
N GLN A 208 13.39 -16.16 4.86
CA GLN A 208 12.43 -15.13 5.25
C GLN A 208 12.47 -14.93 6.76
N ILE A 209 12.88 -13.74 7.20
CA ILE A 209 12.87 -13.38 8.62
C ILE A 209 11.48 -12.84 8.98
N LEU A 210 10.87 -13.42 10.02
CA LEU A 210 9.57 -13.03 10.55
C LEU A 210 9.73 -11.98 11.66
N GLY A 211 8.91 -10.94 11.60
CA GLY A 211 8.84 -9.84 12.56
C GLY A 211 7.87 -10.05 13.72
N ASN A 212 7.46 -8.94 14.33
CA ASN A 212 6.49 -8.87 15.44
C ASN A 212 5.18 -8.19 15.02
N ASP A 213 4.73 -8.49 13.81
CA ASP A 213 3.51 -7.96 13.18
C ASP A 213 2.49 -9.09 12.92
N PRO A 214 1.22 -8.76 12.61
CA PRO A 214 0.17 -9.75 12.40
C PRO A 214 0.47 -10.75 11.27
N ILE A 215 1.08 -10.28 10.19
CA ILE A 215 1.40 -11.10 9.01
C ILE A 215 2.51 -12.10 9.34
N SER A 216 3.56 -11.64 10.01
CA SER A 216 4.63 -12.50 10.50
C SER A 216 4.13 -13.57 11.47
N GLN A 217 3.21 -13.22 12.36
CA GLN A 217 2.61 -14.18 13.29
C GLN A 217 1.70 -15.17 12.57
N TYR A 218 0.94 -14.73 11.56
CA TYR A 218 0.14 -15.62 10.72
C TYR A 218 1.00 -16.69 10.05
N TYR A 219 2.07 -16.31 9.34
CA TYR A 219 2.94 -17.29 8.66
C TYR A 219 3.79 -18.13 9.59
N ARG A 220 4.05 -17.67 10.81
CA ARG A 220 4.64 -18.54 11.85
C ARG A 220 3.71 -19.71 12.18
N ASN A 221 2.41 -19.45 12.29
CA ASN A 221 1.42 -20.45 12.68
C ASN A 221 0.96 -21.31 11.49
N TYR A 222 0.91 -20.72 10.30
CA TYR A 222 0.46 -21.36 9.07
C TYR A 222 1.56 -21.29 7.99
N PRO A 223 2.75 -21.89 8.22
CA PRO A 223 3.89 -21.77 7.31
C PRO A 223 3.62 -22.37 5.94
N HIS A 224 2.80 -23.43 5.87
CA HIS A 224 2.37 -24.03 4.60
C HIS A 224 1.60 -23.03 3.73
N GLU A 225 0.81 -22.13 4.31
CA GLU A 225 0.07 -21.09 3.59
C GLU A 225 0.99 -20.03 3.00
N PHE A 226 2.22 -19.83 3.51
CA PHE A 226 3.21 -18.94 2.88
C PHE A 226 3.73 -19.49 1.54
N PHE A 227 3.97 -20.80 1.48
CA PHE A 227 4.55 -21.45 0.31
C PHE A 227 3.50 -21.89 -0.72
N SER A 228 2.27 -22.13 -0.27
CA SER A 228 1.13 -22.52 -1.12
C SER A 228 0.23 -21.34 -1.51
N ARG A 229 0.70 -20.08 -1.35
CA ARG A 229 -0.08 -18.90 -1.71
C ARG A 229 -0.54 -18.99 -3.15
N SER A 230 -1.84 -18.84 -3.34
CA SER A 230 -2.36 -18.50 -4.66
C SER A 230 -1.97 -17.07 -5.01
N PRO A 231 -1.67 -16.78 -6.28
CA PRO A 231 -1.40 -15.42 -6.74
C PRO A 231 -2.52 -14.45 -6.33
N GLU A 232 -2.16 -13.26 -5.87
CA GLU A 232 -3.16 -12.28 -5.45
C GLU A 232 -3.90 -11.68 -6.66
N PRO A 233 -5.20 -11.38 -6.52
CA PRO A 233 -5.92 -10.64 -7.54
C PRO A 233 -5.42 -9.20 -7.61
N LEU A 234 -5.54 -8.59 -8.79
CA LEU A 234 -5.23 -7.19 -9.03
C LEU A 234 -6.52 -6.41 -9.23
N GLY A 235 -6.51 -5.16 -8.76
CA GLY A 235 -7.61 -4.21 -8.92
C GLY A 235 -7.08 -2.79 -9.17
N PHE A 236 -7.95 -1.94 -9.72
CA PHE A 236 -7.74 -0.51 -9.86
C PHE A 236 -9.11 0.19 -9.96
N GLU A 237 -9.13 1.51 -9.77
CA GLU A 237 -10.36 2.30 -9.80
C GLU A 237 -10.56 2.99 -11.17
N ARG A 238 -11.53 2.51 -11.97
CA ARG A 238 -11.83 3.04 -13.31
C ARG A 238 -12.44 4.44 -13.28
N GLU A 239 -13.20 4.73 -12.23
CA GLU A 239 -13.97 5.96 -12.07
C GLU A 239 -13.37 6.81 -10.93
N ASN A 240 -12.05 6.90 -10.91
CA ASN A 240 -11.33 7.88 -10.09
C ASN A 240 -11.40 9.23 -10.81
N GLU A 241 -12.09 10.20 -10.20
CA GLU A 241 -12.41 11.48 -10.82
C GLU A 241 -11.19 12.36 -11.10
N ASP A 242 -10.20 12.39 -10.21
CA ASP A 242 -9.00 13.21 -10.38
C ASP A 242 -8.16 12.71 -11.57
N ILE A 243 -7.98 11.39 -11.64
CA ILE A 243 -7.26 10.74 -12.74
C ILE A 243 -8.03 10.93 -14.05
N ALA A 244 -9.35 10.68 -14.04
CA ALA A 244 -10.19 10.86 -15.21
C ALA A 244 -10.13 12.31 -15.72
N SER A 245 -10.22 13.30 -14.83
CA SER A 245 -10.14 14.72 -15.16
C SER A 245 -8.86 15.05 -15.92
N LEU A 246 -7.70 14.67 -15.38
CA LEU A 246 -6.40 14.91 -16.02
C LEU A 246 -6.30 14.21 -17.37
N HIS A 247 -6.76 12.95 -17.47
CA HIS A 247 -6.70 12.21 -18.72
C HIS A 247 -7.71 12.70 -19.77
N ILE A 248 -8.86 13.23 -19.38
CA ILE A 248 -9.83 13.88 -20.28
C ILE A 248 -9.25 15.17 -20.84
N LEU A 249 -8.62 16.00 -20.00
CA LEU A 249 -7.90 17.20 -20.44
C LEU A 249 -6.78 16.84 -21.42
N ALA A 250 -6.00 15.80 -21.09
CA ALA A 250 -4.97 15.27 -21.97
C ALA A 250 -5.54 14.76 -23.30
N ALA A 251 -6.67 14.04 -23.26
CA ALA A 251 -7.38 13.58 -24.45
C ALA A 251 -7.84 14.75 -25.33
N ALA A 252 -8.36 15.83 -24.74
CA ALA A 252 -8.74 17.04 -25.47
C ALA A 252 -7.54 17.78 -26.09
N ALA A 253 -6.37 17.73 -25.44
CA ALA A 253 -5.10 18.24 -25.97
C ALA A 253 -4.57 17.39 -27.13
N ASP A 254 -4.73 16.08 -27.02
CA ASP A 254 -4.28 15.07 -27.97
C ASP A 254 -5.02 15.15 -29.31
N MET A 255 -6.34 15.33 -29.29
CA MET A 255 -7.20 15.46 -30.47
C MET A 255 -8.59 15.95 -30.03
N PRO A 256 -9.32 16.77 -30.84
CA PRO A 256 -10.67 17.23 -30.49
C PRO A 256 -11.55 16.10 -29.95
N LEU A 257 -12.01 16.26 -28.71
CA LEU A 257 -12.78 15.25 -27.99
C LEU A 257 -14.26 15.43 -28.28
N ARG A 258 -14.97 14.35 -28.57
CA ARG A 258 -16.41 14.38 -28.85
C ARG A 258 -17.19 13.78 -27.67
N ALA A 259 -18.39 14.29 -27.42
CA ALA A 259 -19.22 13.84 -26.30
C ALA A 259 -19.72 12.39 -26.43
N ASP A 260 -19.84 11.88 -27.66
CA ASP A 260 -20.24 10.50 -27.96
C ASP A 260 -19.13 9.47 -27.67
N GLU A 261 -17.88 9.90 -27.53
CA GLU A 261 -16.76 9.05 -27.11
C GLU A 261 -16.72 8.81 -25.59
N LEU A 262 -17.52 9.56 -24.82
CA LEU A 262 -17.47 9.59 -23.35
C LEU A 262 -18.50 8.63 -22.72
N SER A 263 -18.06 7.92 -21.68
CA SER A 263 -18.96 7.17 -20.79
C SER A 263 -19.87 8.11 -19.98
N PRO A 264 -20.96 7.61 -19.37
CA PRO A 264 -21.81 8.42 -18.49
C PRO A 264 -21.02 9.12 -17.37
N PHE A 265 -20.09 8.40 -16.74
CA PHE A 265 -19.18 8.96 -15.73
C PHE A 265 -18.29 10.06 -16.31
N GLU A 266 -17.61 9.81 -17.44
CA GLU A 266 -16.73 10.81 -18.06
C GLU A 266 -17.50 12.07 -18.50
N ARG A 267 -18.78 11.94 -18.88
CA ARG A 267 -19.64 13.10 -19.17
C ARG A 267 -19.87 13.94 -17.93
N ALA A 268 -20.15 13.33 -16.78
CA ALA A 268 -20.31 14.06 -15.52
C ALA A 268 -19.01 14.81 -15.14
N VAL A 269 -17.85 14.19 -15.32
CA VAL A 269 -16.54 14.84 -15.12
C VAL A 269 -16.34 16.00 -16.10
N VAL A 270 -16.68 15.82 -17.38
CA VAL A 270 -16.60 16.87 -18.40
C VAL A 270 -17.47 18.07 -18.05
N GLU A 271 -18.70 17.87 -17.58
CA GLU A 271 -19.57 18.98 -17.20
C GLU A 271 -18.98 19.79 -16.03
N ARG A 272 -18.29 19.15 -15.08
CA ARG A 272 -17.54 19.85 -14.03
C ARG A 272 -16.33 20.62 -14.58
N LEU A 273 -15.58 20.04 -15.51
CA LEU A 273 -14.46 20.71 -16.18
C LEU A 273 -14.92 21.90 -17.04
N LEU A 274 -16.10 21.81 -17.66
CA LEU A 274 -16.73 22.91 -18.39
C LEU A 274 -17.16 24.02 -17.43
N ALA A 275 -17.86 23.67 -16.34
CA ALA A 275 -18.29 24.62 -15.32
C ALA A 275 -17.12 25.38 -14.68
N SER A 276 -15.98 24.70 -14.50
CA SER A 276 -14.77 25.32 -13.96
C SER A 276 -13.88 26.00 -15.01
N GLY A 277 -14.34 26.15 -16.26
CA GLY A 277 -13.58 26.81 -17.34
C GLY A 277 -12.32 26.09 -17.82
N ARG A 278 -12.12 24.81 -17.44
CA ARG A 278 -10.94 23.99 -17.84
C ARG A 278 -11.11 23.34 -19.20
N LEU A 279 -12.35 23.16 -19.62
CA LEU A 279 -12.75 22.82 -20.98
C LEU A 279 -13.68 23.90 -21.52
N ARG A 280 -13.76 24.00 -22.84
CA ARG A 280 -14.80 24.77 -23.53
C ARG A 280 -15.42 23.96 -24.66
N ARG A 281 -16.72 24.15 -24.89
CA ARG A 281 -17.45 23.55 -26.01
C ARG A 281 -17.31 24.43 -27.25
N VAL A 282 -16.85 23.85 -28.36
CA VAL A 282 -16.71 24.51 -29.66
C VAL A 282 -17.39 23.64 -30.71
N GLY A 283 -18.63 24.00 -31.05
CA GLY A 283 -19.52 23.13 -31.82
C GLY A 283 -19.74 21.80 -31.09
N ARG A 284 -19.48 20.67 -31.78
CA ARG A 284 -19.58 19.32 -31.21
C ARG A 284 -18.33 18.84 -30.44
N PHE A 285 -17.29 19.67 -30.36
CA PHE A 285 -16.01 19.29 -29.78
C PHE A 285 -15.76 19.97 -28.44
N LEU A 286 -15.04 19.28 -27.57
CA LEU A 286 -14.49 19.81 -26.33
C LEU A 286 -13.03 20.18 -26.58
N ARG A 287 -12.64 21.40 -26.20
CA ARG A 287 -11.28 21.91 -26.34
C ARG A 287 -10.72 22.33 -24.99
N LEU A 288 -9.43 22.05 -24.81
CA LEU A 288 -8.64 22.49 -23.67
C LEU A 288 -8.55 24.02 -23.63
N THR A 289 -8.68 24.60 -22.45
CA THR A 289 -8.43 26.02 -22.16
C THR A 289 -7.04 26.22 -21.54
N PRO A 290 -6.52 27.46 -21.45
CA PRO A 290 -5.28 27.73 -20.72
C PRO A 290 -5.32 27.21 -19.26
N GLU A 291 -6.42 27.40 -18.56
CA GLU A 291 -6.64 26.95 -17.17
C GLU A 291 -6.64 25.42 -17.08
N GLY A 292 -7.24 24.75 -18.08
CA GLY A 292 -7.18 23.29 -18.20
C GLY A 292 -5.76 22.79 -18.47
N ARG A 293 -4.96 23.54 -19.23
CA ARG A 293 -3.55 23.20 -19.49
C ARG A 293 -2.69 23.32 -18.24
N GLU A 294 -2.95 24.30 -17.40
CA GLU A 294 -2.28 24.44 -16.09
C GLU A 294 -2.57 23.24 -15.20
N LEU A 295 -3.84 22.82 -15.07
CA LEU A 295 -4.18 21.61 -14.32
C LEU A 295 -3.52 20.36 -14.94
N LEU A 296 -3.54 20.21 -16.27
CA LEU A 296 -2.91 19.08 -16.94
C LEU A 296 -1.40 18.97 -16.65
N ALA A 297 -0.72 20.08 -16.35
CA ALA A 297 0.69 20.07 -16.01
C ALA A 297 1.00 19.32 -14.69
N SER A 298 -0.01 19.08 -13.83
CA SER A 298 0.15 18.28 -12.62
C SER A 298 0.02 16.77 -12.84
N LEU A 299 -0.27 16.32 -14.07
CA LEU A 299 -0.42 14.90 -14.38
C LEU A 299 0.89 14.14 -14.13
N SER A 300 0.88 13.31 -13.09
CA SER A 300 1.85 12.24 -12.87
C SER A 300 1.16 10.91 -13.14
N LEU A 301 1.80 10.00 -13.87
CA LEU A 301 1.24 8.65 -14.05
C LEU A 301 1.38 7.78 -12.80
N ARG A 302 2.25 8.17 -11.86
CA ARG A 302 2.64 7.35 -10.70
C ARG A 302 2.10 7.89 -9.38
N GLY A 303 1.31 8.96 -9.39
CA GLY A 303 0.88 9.60 -8.16
C GLY A 303 -0.33 10.50 -8.32
N SER A 304 -0.81 10.96 -7.17
CA SER A 304 -1.98 11.84 -7.06
C SER A 304 -1.61 13.31 -7.33
N PRO A 305 -2.54 14.14 -7.85
CA PRO A 305 -2.32 15.59 -7.91
C PRO A 305 -2.30 16.26 -6.52
N HIS A 306 -2.65 15.54 -5.44
CA HIS A 306 -2.71 16.05 -4.07
C HIS A 306 -1.41 15.78 -3.31
N VAL A 307 -0.31 16.36 -3.78
CA VAL A 307 1.02 16.26 -3.15
C VAL A 307 1.37 17.52 -2.36
N VAL A 308 2.07 17.32 -1.25
CA VAL A 308 2.75 18.34 -0.45
C VAL A 308 4.23 18.32 -0.79
N LYS A 309 4.78 19.46 -1.22
CA LYS A 309 6.21 19.62 -1.47
C LYS A 309 6.94 19.81 -0.14
N ILE A 310 8.02 19.07 0.05
CA ILE A 310 8.84 19.11 1.27
C ILE A 310 10.05 19.99 0.99
N LYS A 311 10.16 21.09 1.73
CA LYS A 311 11.25 22.07 1.60
C LYS A 311 12.06 22.14 2.89
N THR A 312 13.36 22.27 2.78
CA THR A 312 14.20 22.68 3.90
C THR A 312 14.04 24.18 4.20
N THR A 313 14.45 24.61 5.38
CA THR A 313 14.36 26.03 5.83
C THR A 313 15.13 27.00 4.93
N ASP A 314 16.14 26.52 4.19
CA ASP A 314 16.88 27.26 3.16
C ASP A 314 16.15 27.33 1.80
N GLY A 315 14.95 26.75 1.69
CA GLY A 315 14.11 26.76 0.49
C GLY A 315 14.35 25.64 -0.51
N ARG A 316 15.33 24.76 -0.28
CA ARG A 316 15.60 23.62 -1.17
C ARG A 316 14.49 22.57 -1.06
N VAL A 317 13.96 22.12 -2.20
CA VAL A 317 13.01 20.99 -2.25
C VAL A 317 13.78 19.69 -2.08
N ILE A 318 13.38 18.88 -1.10
CA ILE A 318 14.00 17.57 -0.84
C ILE A 318 13.12 16.40 -1.29
N GLY A 319 11.80 16.61 -1.44
CA GLY A 319 10.88 15.58 -1.90
C GLY A 319 9.44 16.04 -1.88
N GLU A 320 8.52 15.08 -2.00
CA GLU A 320 7.08 15.30 -1.94
C GLU A 320 6.39 14.13 -1.23
N ARG A 321 5.21 14.39 -0.67
CA ARG A 321 4.37 13.39 -0.01
C ARG A 321 2.90 13.58 -0.36
N GLU A 322 2.20 12.49 -0.64
CA GLU A 322 0.78 12.53 -1.01
C GLU A 322 -0.11 12.75 0.20
N LEU A 323 -1.20 13.49 0.03
CA LEU A 323 -2.30 13.57 0.99
C LEU A 323 -3.22 12.34 0.84
N PRO A 324 -3.79 11.82 1.95
CA PRO A 324 -3.71 12.36 3.31
C PRO A 324 -2.45 11.98 4.10
N LEU A 325 -1.57 11.11 3.57
CA LEU A 325 -0.39 10.60 4.30
C LEU A 325 0.56 11.71 4.78
N ALA A 326 0.68 12.80 4.01
CA ALA A 326 1.42 13.99 4.40
C ALA A 326 0.91 14.62 5.71
N LEU A 327 -0.40 14.51 6.01
CA LEU A 327 -0.97 15.02 7.25
C LEU A 327 -0.42 14.26 8.46
N TYR A 328 -0.24 12.95 8.35
CA TYR A 328 0.27 12.11 9.43
C TYR A 328 1.79 12.22 9.62
N GLU A 329 2.54 12.44 8.53
CA GLU A 329 4.00 12.38 8.56
C GLU A 329 4.68 13.76 8.58
N LEU A 330 3.95 14.83 8.24
CA LEU A 330 4.49 16.18 8.10
C LEU A 330 3.74 17.23 8.92
N HIS A 331 2.83 16.84 9.83
CA HIS A 331 2.24 17.78 10.79
C HIS A 331 3.35 18.54 11.55
N PRO A 332 3.07 19.75 12.10
CA PRO A 332 4.01 20.46 12.94
C PRO A 332 4.60 19.55 14.01
N GLU A 333 5.92 19.61 14.18
CA GLU A 333 6.75 18.79 15.08
C GLU A 333 6.87 17.30 14.71
N ALA A 334 6.31 16.87 13.57
CA ALA A 334 6.50 15.50 13.08
C ALA A 334 7.97 15.20 12.80
N ILE A 335 8.43 13.99 13.17
CA ILE A 335 9.76 13.50 12.82
C ILE A 335 9.66 12.76 11.49
N TYR A 336 10.12 13.41 10.44
CA TYR A 336 10.11 12.90 9.07
C TYR A 336 11.48 12.36 8.68
N MET A 337 11.51 11.18 8.07
CA MET A 337 12.75 10.56 7.61
C MET A 337 12.84 10.59 6.09
N HIS A 338 13.92 11.19 5.56
CA HIS A 338 14.16 11.27 4.13
C HIS A 338 15.62 10.99 3.79
N GLY A 339 15.86 10.10 2.83
CA GLY A 339 17.21 9.79 2.36
C GLY A 339 18.15 9.19 3.42
N GLY A 340 17.63 8.72 4.55
CA GLY A 340 18.42 8.23 5.70
C GLY A 340 18.78 9.31 6.72
N ARG A 341 18.34 10.56 6.51
CA ARG A 341 18.43 11.66 7.47
C ARG A 341 17.09 11.90 8.14
N THR A 342 17.12 12.36 9.37
CA THR A 342 15.95 12.78 10.13
C THR A 342 15.76 14.28 10.04
N TYR A 343 14.50 14.67 9.90
CA TYR A 343 14.05 16.04 9.85
C TYR A 343 12.89 16.21 10.84
N VAL A 344 12.75 17.40 11.40
CA VAL A 344 11.53 17.79 12.11
C VAL A 344 10.73 18.75 11.23
N SER A 345 9.44 18.50 11.09
CA SER A 345 8.52 19.39 10.38
C SER A 345 8.24 20.62 11.25
N LYS A 346 8.45 21.81 10.69
CA LYS A 346 8.13 23.08 11.36
C LYS A 346 6.72 23.55 11.06
N GLU A 347 6.31 23.35 9.82
CA GLU A 347 5.04 23.87 9.33
C GLU A 347 4.54 23.00 8.19
N LEU A 348 3.22 22.78 8.17
CA LEU A 348 2.51 22.18 7.05
C LEU A 348 1.42 23.15 6.58
N ASP A 349 1.67 23.85 5.48
CA ASP A 349 0.71 24.72 4.84
C ASP A 349 -0.08 23.92 3.79
N LEU A 350 -1.30 23.50 4.14
CA LEU A 350 -2.19 22.76 3.26
C LEU A 350 -2.72 23.60 2.08
N THR A 351 -2.76 24.94 2.22
CA THR A 351 -3.23 25.84 1.17
C THR A 351 -2.17 25.97 0.08
N LYS A 352 -0.91 26.19 0.47
CA LYS A 352 0.23 26.23 -0.46
C LYS A 352 0.73 24.85 -0.85
N ARG A 353 0.30 23.80 -0.15
CA ARG A 353 0.78 22.41 -0.26
C ARG A 353 2.30 22.32 -0.10
N VAL A 354 2.81 22.94 0.96
CA VAL A 354 4.23 22.94 1.30
C VAL A 354 4.42 22.58 2.77
N ALA A 355 5.32 21.63 3.03
CA ALA A 355 5.85 21.37 4.35
C ALA A 355 7.27 21.94 4.45
N VAL A 356 7.57 22.66 5.53
CA VAL A 356 8.92 23.16 5.82
C VAL A 356 9.53 22.28 6.90
N VAL A 357 10.71 21.72 6.64
CA VAL A 357 11.40 20.80 7.53
C VAL A 357 12.82 21.29 7.83
N GLU A 358 13.36 20.94 8.99
CA GLU A 358 14.76 21.18 9.34
C GLU A 358 15.46 19.88 9.73
N PRO A 359 16.76 19.71 9.42
CA PRO A 359 17.54 18.58 9.92
C PRO A 359 17.51 18.49 11.44
N THR A 360 17.48 17.28 11.99
CA THR A 360 17.51 17.02 13.44
C THR A 360 18.29 15.75 13.76
N ASP A 361 18.93 15.70 14.94
CA ASP A 361 19.69 14.55 15.46
C ASP A 361 18.80 13.48 16.13
N ALA A 362 17.49 13.52 15.88
CA ALA A 362 16.49 12.64 16.46
C ALA A 362 16.45 11.23 15.81
N GLU A 363 17.60 10.60 15.56
CA GLU A 363 17.70 9.36 14.78
C GLU A 363 16.94 8.17 15.40
N ASP A 364 16.79 8.11 16.73
CA ASP A 364 16.05 7.04 17.43
C ASP A 364 14.62 7.45 17.83
N LEU A 365 14.10 8.55 17.29
CA LEU A 365 12.74 9.01 17.58
C LEU A 365 11.87 8.92 16.33
N MET A 366 10.56 8.78 16.56
CA MET A 366 9.53 8.88 15.52
C MET A 366 8.25 9.45 16.13
N THR A 367 7.41 10.04 15.29
CA THR A 367 6.07 10.52 15.67
C THR A 367 5.00 9.61 15.06
N GLN A 368 3.93 9.40 15.82
CA GLN A 368 2.68 8.83 15.31
C GLN A 368 1.58 9.87 15.52
N ALA A 369 0.89 10.26 14.45
CA ALA A 369 -0.22 11.20 14.54
C ALA A 369 -1.32 10.67 15.47
N LEU A 370 -1.98 11.61 16.15
CA LEU A 370 -3.24 11.39 16.84
C LEU A 370 -4.32 12.14 16.07
N GLU A 371 -5.32 11.41 15.61
CA GLU A 371 -6.33 11.94 14.70
C GLU A 371 -7.76 11.50 15.02
N ASP A 372 -8.70 12.30 14.54
CA ASP A 372 -10.12 11.98 14.47
C ASP A 372 -10.53 11.89 12.99
N MET A 373 -11.41 10.95 12.66
CA MET A 373 -11.88 10.72 11.30
C MET A 373 -13.41 10.71 11.24
N GLU A 374 -13.96 11.52 10.34
CA GLU A 374 -15.40 11.68 10.16
C GLU A 374 -15.78 11.23 8.73
N PRO A 375 -16.38 10.04 8.56
CA PRO A 375 -16.84 9.55 7.27
C PRO A 375 -18.28 9.99 6.98
N GLN A 376 -18.54 10.39 5.73
CA GLN A 376 -19.87 10.69 5.22
C GLN A 376 -20.14 9.92 3.93
N VAL A 377 -21.27 9.21 3.86
CA VAL A 377 -21.74 8.61 2.61
C VAL A 377 -22.28 9.70 1.70
N VAL A 378 -21.66 9.87 0.53
CA VAL A 378 -22.07 10.85 -0.48
C VAL A 378 -23.04 10.22 -1.47
N GLU A 379 -22.73 9.00 -1.91
CA GLU A 379 -23.50 8.28 -2.94
C GLU A 379 -23.29 6.77 -2.79
N ILE A 380 -24.37 5.99 -2.88
CA ILE A 380 -24.31 4.53 -2.83
C ILE A 380 -24.34 4.00 -4.26
N TYR A 381 -23.35 3.18 -4.60
CA TYR A 381 -23.24 2.54 -5.91
C TYR A 381 -23.78 1.11 -5.91
N ASP A 382 -23.65 0.42 -4.78
CA ASP A 382 -23.97 -1.00 -4.64
C ASP A 382 -24.31 -1.29 -3.17
N GLU A 383 -25.34 -2.10 -2.92
CA GLU A 383 -25.71 -2.56 -1.59
C GLU A 383 -26.11 -4.04 -1.63
N GLY A 384 -25.80 -4.77 -0.56
CA GLY A 384 -26.01 -6.20 -0.51
C GLY A 384 -25.62 -6.80 0.82
N ALA A 385 -25.28 -8.09 0.82
CA ALA A 385 -24.74 -8.77 1.98
C ALA A 385 -23.59 -9.70 1.59
N VAL A 386 -22.54 -9.76 2.42
CA VAL A 386 -21.41 -10.68 2.30
C VAL A 386 -21.30 -11.49 3.60
N GLU A 387 -21.36 -12.82 3.52
CA GLU A 387 -21.39 -13.69 4.71
C GLU A 387 -22.48 -13.29 5.74
N GLY A 388 -23.64 -12.80 5.28
CA GLY A 388 -24.72 -12.33 6.14
C GLY A 388 -24.50 -10.94 6.75
N VAL A 389 -23.39 -10.27 6.46
CA VAL A 389 -23.08 -8.88 6.84
C VAL A 389 -23.61 -7.94 5.74
N PRO A 390 -24.64 -7.13 6.01
CA PRO A 390 -25.09 -6.11 5.09
C PRO A 390 -23.98 -5.09 4.81
N TYR A 391 -23.92 -4.59 3.58
CA TYR A 391 -22.97 -3.56 3.19
C TYR A 391 -23.59 -2.49 2.29
N GLN A 392 -23.02 -1.30 2.33
CA GLN A 392 -23.20 -0.24 1.32
C GLN A 392 -21.83 0.15 0.78
N PHE A 393 -21.61 -0.02 -0.52
CA PHE A 393 -20.42 0.44 -1.21
C PHE A 393 -20.73 1.69 -2.01
N GLY A 394 -19.87 2.70 -1.89
CA GLY A 394 -20.15 3.98 -2.50
C GLY A 394 -19.02 4.98 -2.42
N ARG A 395 -19.35 6.21 -2.79
CA ARG A 395 -18.51 7.37 -2.62
C ARG A 395 -18.62 7.88 -1.19
N LEU A 396 -17.47 8.02 -0.55
CA LEU A 396 -17.34 8.52 0.80
C LEU A 396 -16.58 9.84 0.77
N ARG A 397 -16.97 10.76 1.64
CA ARG A 397 -16.18 11.93 1.99
C ARG A 397 -15.58 11.68 3.36
N ILE A 398 -14.25 11.74 3.45
CA ILE A 398 -13.50 11.50 4.68
C ILE A 398 -12.87 12.80 5.08
N LYS A 399 -13.19 13.27 6.30
CA LYS A 399 -12.52 14.39 6.94
C LYS A 399 -11.61 13.84 8.03
N ILE A 400 -10.31 14.08 7.89
CA ILE A 400 -9.30 13.71 8.89
C ILE A 400 -8.90 14.99 9.63
N THR A 401 -8.80 14.92 10.95
CA THR A 401 -8.28 16.00 11.78
C THR A 401 -7.16 15.47 12.67
N VAL A 402 -5.91 15.86 12.39
CA VAL A 402 -4.77 15.56 13.27
C VAL A 402 -4.72 16.65 14.35
N TYR A 403 -4.87 16.26 15.61
CA TYR A 403 -4.91 17.17 16.76
C TYR A 403 -3.69 17.01 17.68
N GLY A 404 -2.85 16.02 17.45
CA GLY A 404 -1.68 15.75 18.26
C GLY A 404 -0.79 14.67 17.67
N TYR A 405 0.21 14.25 18.44
CA TYR A 405 1.07 13.13 18.10
C TYR A 405 1.59 12.42 19.35
N ALA A 406 1.86 11.12 19.24
CA ALA A 406 2.64 10.35 20.20
C ALA A 406 4.10 10.33 19.76
N LEU A 407 5.01 10.77 20.63
CA LEU A 407 6.46 10.63 20.43
C LEU A 407 6.89 9.23 20.87
N LYS A 408 7.57 8.50 20.00
CA LYS A 408 8.00 7.12 20.26
C LYS A 408 9.48 6.93 19.99
N ARG A 409 10.07 5.97 20.69
CA ARG A 409 11.40 5.45 20.35
C ARG A 409 11.29 4.55 19.13
N PHE A 410 12.03 4.85 18.07
CA PHE A 410 11.98 4.10 16.81
C PHE A 410 12.42 2.63 16.98
N THR A 411 13.40 2.36 17.84
CA THR A 411 13.94 1.01 18.04
C THR A 411 13.03 0.09 18.85
N THR A 412 12.29 0.62 19.83
CA THR A 412 11.45 -0.16 20.74
C THR A 412 9.95 0.06 20.55
N GLU A 413 9.56 1.06 19.77
CA GLU A 413 8.18 1.57 19.62
C GLU A 413 7.54 2.02 20.94
N GLU A 414 8.36 2.23 21.98
CA GLU A 414 7.91 2.73 23.28
C GLU A 414 7.43 4.18 23.17
N THR A 415 6.23 4.46 23.66
CA THR A 415 5.67 5.81 23.75
C THR A 415 6.35 6.59 24.86
N LEU A 416 7.02 7.69 24.51
CA LEU A 416 7.70 8.60 25.41
C LEU A 416 6.77 9.71 25.92
N GLY A 417 5.78 10.11 25.11
CA GLY A 417 4.80 11.14 25.47
C GLY A 417 3.76 11.35 24.37
N GLU A 418 2.66 12.01 24.71
CA GLU A 418 1.63 12.47 23.76
C GLU A 418 1.53 14.00 23.87
N TYR A 419 1.49 14.68 22.72
CA TYR A 419 1.54 16.12 22.60
C TYR A 419 0.38 16.59 21.72
N SER A 420 -0.20 17.74 22.04
CA SER A 420 -1.25 18.37 21.24
C SER A 420 -0.64 19.42 20.33
N ILE A 421 -1.22 19.58 19.15
CA ILE A 421 -0.85 20.62 18.18
C ILE A 421 -2.10 21.42 17.80
N GLU A 422 -1.91 22.52 17.07
CA GLU A 422 -3.03 23.18 16.41
C GLU A 422 -3.67 22.20 15.40
N PRO A 423 -4.97 21.91 15.48
CA PRO A 423 -5.59 20.89 14.65
C PRO A 423 -5.48 21.19 13.17
N LEU A 424 -5.01 20.19 12.40
CA LEU A 424 -4.95 20.24 10.95
C LEU A 424 -6.00 19.31 10.35
N SER A 425 -6.94 19.88 9.61
CA SER A 425 -7.99 19.12 8.94
C SER A 425 -7.78 19.06 7.43
N TYR A 426 -8.00 17.88 6.86
CA TYR A 426 -8.04 17.66 5.43
C TYR A 426 -9.24 16.79 5.07
N GLU A 427 -9.99 17.22 4.05
CA GLU A 427 -11.17 16.51 3.56
C GLU A 427 -10.96 16.08 2.11
N PHE A 428 -11.33 14.84 1.81
CA PHE A 428 -11.23 14.29 0.47
C PHE A 428 -12.35 13.28 0.18
N GLU A 429 -12.66 13.10 -1.10
CA GLU A 429 -13.58 12.06 -1.54
C GLU A 429 -12.80 10.82 -1.99
N THR A 430 -13.33 9.65 -1.65
CA THR A 430 -12.79 8.34 -2.01
C THR A 430 -13.93 7.31 -2.14
N LYS A 431 -13.60 6.04 -2.32
CA LYS A 431 -14.56 4.94 -2.37
C LYS A 431 -14.33 3.98 -1.22
N GLY A 432 -15.40 3.40 -0.71
CA GLY A 432 -15.33 2.46 0.39
C GLY A 432 -16.62 1.71 0.62
N ALA A 433 -16.57 0.79 1.57
CA ALA A 433 -17.70 0.01 2.02
C ALA A 433 -18.00 0.32 3.50
N VAL A 434 -19.27 0.53 3.79
CA VAL A 434 -19.83 0.51 5.15
C VAL A 434 -20.35 -0.88 5.40
N PHE A 435 -19.77 -1.58 6.37
CA PHE A 435 -20.18 -2.91 6.82
C PHE A 435 -20.97 -2.80 8.11
N TYR A 436 -22.15 -3.43 8.13
CA TYR A 436 -23.00 -3.51 9.30
C TYR A 436 -22.76 -4.87 9.97
N MET A 437 -21.81 -4.93 10.89
CA MET A 437 -21.37 -6.16 11.55
C MET A 437 -22.44 -6.71 12.51
N PRO A 438 -22.40 -8.01 12.81
CA PRO A 438 -23.34 -8.64 13.73
C PRO A 438 -23.22 -8.05 15.14
N TYR A 439 -24.35 -7.68 15.75
CA TYR A 439 -24.36 -7.14 17.11
C TYR A 439 -23.99 -8.22 18.14
N VAL A 440 -22.82 -8.09 18.77
CA VAL A 440 -22.36 -9.01 19.83
C VAL A 440 -22.40 -8.33 21.19
N ARG A 441 -23.19 -8.89 22.11
CA ARG A 441 -23.20 -8.49 23.53
C ARG A 441 -22.10 -9.21 24.32
N PHE A 442 -21.32 -8.45 25.07
CA PHE A 442 -20.21 -8.90 25.91
C PHE A 442 -20.49 -8.77 27.41
N SER A 443 -21.39 -7.85 27.80
CA SER A 443 -21.76 -7.63 29.20
C SER A 443 -23.27 -7.40 29.34
N THR A 444 -23.81 -7.76 30.51
CA THR A 444 -25.20 -7.40 30.88
C THR A 444 -25.30 -5.94 31.31
N ASN A 445 -24.21 -5.31 31.76
CA ASN A 445 -24.14 -3.88 32.07
C ASN A 445 -23.86 -3.08 30.80
N ASP A 446 -24.73 -2.11 30.47
CA ASP A 446 -24.68 -1.40 29.19
C ASP A 446 -23.41 -0.55 29.01
N ALA A 447 -22.89 0.08 30.06
CA ALA A 447 -21.66 0.89 29.97
C ALA A 447 -20.42 0.00 29.73
N LEU A 448 -20.34 -1.13 30.44
CA LEU A 448 -19.27 -2.11 30.23
C LEU A 448 -19.40 -2.82 28.88
N ASP A 449 -20.63 -3.05 28.41
CA ASP A 449 -20.90 -3.62 27.10
C ASP A 449 -20.46 -2.68 25.98
N TRP A 450 -20.79 -1.39 26.09
CA TRP A 450 -20.34 -0.36 25.17
C TRP A 450 -18.82 -0.35 25.01
N GLU A 451 -18.09 -0.29 26.13
CA GLU A 451 -16.62 -0.30 26.11
C GLU A 451 -16.06 -1.61 25.51
N ALA A 452 -16.68 -2.76 25.82
CA ALA A 452 -16.29 -4.04 25.27
C ALA A 452 -16.55 -4.14 23.76
N ARG A 453 -17.68 -3.60 23.27
CA ARG A 453 -18.01 -3.50 21.84
C ARG A 453 -17.05 -2.57 21.12
N ALA A 454 -16.80 -1.38 21.68
CA ALA A 454 -15.80 -0.43 21.20
C ALA A 454 -14.45 -1.11 20.96
N LYS A 455 -13.94 -1.81 21.99
CA LYS A 455 -12.70 -2.58 21.91
C LYS A 455 -12.73 -3.71 20.87
N GLY A 456 -13.88 -4.35 20.70
CA GLY A 456 -14.07 -5.48 19.80
C GLY A 456 -14.14 -5.10 18.32
N TYR A 457 -14.96 -4.12 17.96
CA TYR A 457 -15.12 -3.69 16.57
C TYR A 457 -13.89 -2.93 16.05
N HIS A 458 -13.23 -2.15 16.90
CA HIS A 458 -11.96 -1.51 16.57
C HIS A 458 -10.87 -2.55 16.28
N ALA A 459 -10.74 -3.56 17.13
CA ALA A 459 -9.84 -4.67 16.87
C ALA A 459 -10.24 -5.49 15.63
N ALA A 460 -11.52 -5.64 15.33
CA ALA A 460 -11.98 -6.33 14.11
C ALA A 460 -11.63 -5.54 12.85
N GLU A 461 -11.81 -4.22 12.84
CA GLU A 461 -11.46 -3.32 11.74
C GLU A 461 -9.96 -3.38 11.41
N HIS A 462 -9.09 -3.20 12.43
CA HIS A 462 -7.64 -3.36 12.27
C HIS A 462 -7.24 -4.71 11.65
N VAL A 463 -7.83 -5.81 12.14
CA VAL A 463 -7.45 -7.16 11.70
C VAL A 463 -7.99 -7.44 10.30
N LEU A 464 -9.17 -6.92 9.93
CA LEU A 464 -9.70 -7.04 8.56
C LEU A 464 -8.78 -6.33 7.55
N ILE A 465 -8.30 -5.13 7.86
CA ILE A 465 -7.34 -4.40 7.01
C ILE A 465 -6.00 -5.16 6.94
N SER A 466 -5.47 -5.61 8.07
CA SER A 466 -4.23 -6.41 8.10
C SER A 466 -4.36 -7.73 7.33
N ALA A 467 -5.53 -8.37 7.40
CA ALA A 467 -5.84 -9.59 6.68
C ALA A 467 -5.96 -9.36 5.16
N ALA A 468 -6.31 -8.16 4.72
CA ALA A 468 -6.36 -7.80 3.31
C ALA A 468 -4.96 -7.89 2.65
N GLU A 469 -3.89 -7.57 3.36
CA GLU A 469 -2.50 -7.74 2.86
C GLU A 469 -2.23 -9.22 2.48
N ILE A 470 -2.74 -10.16 3.29
CA ILE A 470 -2.54 -11.59 3.06
C ILE A 470 -3.51 -12.14 2.01
N ALA A 471 -4.78 -11.73 2.09
CA ALA A 471 -5.87 -12.30 1.32
C ALA A 471 -5.92 -11.78 -0.13
N ILE A 472 -5.64 -10.48 -0.32
CA ILE A 472 -5.77 -9.80 -1.62
C ILE A 472 -4.52 -9.01 -2.03
N GLY A 473 -3.44 -9.02 -1.24
CA GLY A 473 -2.19 -8.35 -1.60
C GLY A 473 -2.25 -6.82 -1.48
N ALA A 474 -3.15 -6.29 -0.65
CA ALA A 474 -3.21 -4.86 -0.35
C ALA A 474 -1.89 -4.38 0.29
N SER A 475 -1.50 -3.14 0.01
CA SER A 475 -0.46 -2.45 0.77
C SER A 475 -1.02 -1.94 2.10
N LYS A 476 -0.15 -1.76 3.10
CA LYS A 476 -0.49 -1.16 4.41
C LYS A 476 -1.14 0.21 4.33
N THR A 477 -0.86 0.93 3.24
CA THR A 477 -1.36 2.28 2.99
C THR A 477 -2.45 2.30 1.95
N ASP A 478 -3.01 1.17 1.51
CA ASP A 478 -4.06 1.16 0.48
C ASP A 478 -5.46 1.34 1.06
N LEU A 479 -5.66 0.98 2.31
CA LEU A 479 -6.94 1.01 3.01
C LEU A 479 -6.82 1.83 4.30
N GLY A 480 -7.87 2.60 4.60
CA GLY A 480 -8.15 3.15 5.92
C GLY A 480 -9.41 2.51 6.50
N GLY A 481 -9.61 2.67 7.81
CA GLY A 481 -10.76 2.12 8.50
C GLY A 481 -11.21 2.97 9.67
N ILE A 482 -12.50 2.88 9.97
CA ILE A 482 -13.16 3.54 11.09
C ILE A 482 -14.17 2.55 11.66
N SER A 483 -14.20 2.39 12.96
CA SER A 483 -15.14 1.48 13.64
C SER A 483 -16.04 2.22 14.61
N TYR A 484 -17.25 1.72 14.77
CA TYR A 484 -18.23 2.22 15.74
C TYR A 484 -18.65 1.11 16.68
N PRO A 485 -18.89 1.39 17.97
CA PRO A 485 -19.26 0.34 18.92
C PRO A 485 -20.62 -0.31 18.63
N ASP A 486 -21.47 0.31 17.79
CA ASP A 486 -22.73 -0.27 17.32
C ASP A 486 -22.58 -1.31 16.22
N GLY A 487 -21.34 -1.63 15.83
CA GLY A 487 -21.04 -2.65 14.84
C GLY A 487 -20.94 -2.11 13.41
N VAL A 488 -20.89 -0.81 13.22
CA VAL A 488 -20.57 -0.23 11.91
C VAL A 488 -19.06 -0.18 11.75
N ILE A 489 -18.55 -0.75 10.65
CA ILE A 489 -17.15 -0.66 10.26
C ILE A 489 -17.10 -0.08 8.84
N VAL A 490 -16.43 1.06 8.68
CA VAL A 490 -16.18 1.69 7.39
C VAL A 490 -14.76 1.32 6.97
N ILE A 491 -14.60 0.72 5.80
CA ILE A 491 -13.27 0.49 5.19
C ILE A 491 -13.26 1.17 3.83
N TYR A 492 -12.25 2.00 3.58
CA TYR A 492 -12.19 2.85 2.41
C TYR A 492 -10.79 2.88 1.79
N ASP A 493 -10.72 3.24 0.51
CA ASP A 493 -9.46 3.47 -0.18
C ASP A 493 -8.80 4.74 0.38
N SER A 494 -7.59 4.62 0.90
CA SER A 494 -6.83 5.73 1.50
C SER A 494 -6.39 6.83 0.51
N HIS A 495 -6.55 6.60 -0.79
CA HIS A 495 -6.13 7.52 -1.85
C HIS A 495 -7.31 8.35 -2.35
N VAL A 496 -7.05 9.62 -2.68
CA VAL A 496 -8.08 10.51 -3.23
C VAL A 496 -8.66 9.93 -4.53
N GLY A 497 -10.00 9.88 -4.60
CA GLY A 497 -10.76 9.30 -5.70
C GLY A 497 -10.80 7.76 -5.72
N GLY A 498 -10.07 7.08 -4.83
CA GLY A 498 -10.01 5.63 -4.71
C GLY A 498 -8.88 4.96 -5.51
N ASN A 499 -8.40 3.82 -5.01
CA ASN A 499 -7.39 2.95 -5.63
C ASN A 499 -7.97 1.57 -6.04
N GLY A 500 -9.22 1.25 -5.66
CA GLY A 500 -9.93 0.02 -6.00
C GLY A 500 -9.76 -1.11 -4.98
N THR A 501 -9.02 -0.89 -3.90
CA THR A 501 -8.68 -1.94 -2.92
C THR A 501 -9.88 -2.31 -2.03
N ALA A 502 -10.71 -1.33 -1.64
CA ALA A 502 -11.91 -1.55 -0.84
C ALA A 502 -12.93 -2.40 -1.61
N ARG A 503 -13.05 -2.18 -2.92
CA ARG A 503 -13.89 -3.02 -3.79
C ARG A 503 -13.33 -4.44 -3.87
N LEU A 504 -12.02 -4.58 -3.98
CA LEU A 504 -11.35 -5.88 -4.02
C LEU A 504 -11.52 -6.65 -2.70
N LEU A 505 -11.45 -5.95 -1.57
CA LEU A 505 -11.74 -6.49 -0.24
C LEU A 505 -13.19 -6.98 -0.15
N LEU A 506 -14.15 -6.17 -0.57
CA LEU A 506 -15.57 -6.55 -0.58
C LEU A 506 -15.82 -7.82 -1.41
N ASN A 507 -15.25 -7.90 -2.61
CA ASN A 507 -15.39 -9.07 -3.49
C ASN A 507 -14.73 -10.34 -2.91
N ASN A 508 -13.79 -10.19 -1.96
CA ASN A 508 -13.06 -11.29 -1.32
C ASN A 508 -13.31 -11.35 0.19
N PHE A 509 -14.42 -10.78 0.67
CA PHE A 509 -14.67 -10.53 2.09
C PHE A 509 -14.55 -11.79 2.95
N ARG A 510 -15.10 -12.91 2.49
CA ARG A 510 -15.01 -14.21 3.19
C ARG A 510 -13.57 -14.61 3.48
N ARG A 511 -12.70 -14.57 2.45
CA ARG A 511 -11.28 -14.91 2.60
C ARG A 511 -10.57 -13.97 3.56
N VAL A 512 -10.88 -12.67 3.48
CA VAL A 512 -10.33 -11.66 4.40
C VAL A 512 -10.76 -11.96 5.84
N ALA A 513 -12.04 -12.25 6.07
CA ALA A 513 -12.57 -12.59 7.40
C ALA A 513 -12.00 -13.91 7.95
N GLU A 514 -11.81 -14.93 7.11
CA GLU A 514 -11.17 -16.20 7.50
C GLU A 514 -9.71 -16.00 7.92
N VAL A 515 -8.95 -15.21 7.16
CA VAL A 515 -7.56 -14.84 7.51
C VAL A 515 -7.54 -14.01 8.79
N ALA A 516 -8.43 -13.03 8.92
CA ALA A 516 -8.56 -12.20 10.11
C ALA A 516 -8.79 -13.07 11.36
N LEU A 517 -9.72 -14.02 11.30
CA LEU A 517 -9.99 -14.94 12.39
C LEU A 517 -8.77 -15.82 12.74
N LYS A 518 -8.04 -16.31 11.74
CA LYS A 518 -6.79 -17.06 11.93
C LYS A 518 -5.71 -16.23 12.63
N ILE A 519 -5.57 -14.94 12.30
CA ILE A 519 -4.62 -14.02 12.94
C ILE A 519 -4.92 -13.92 14.44
N VAL A 520 -6.16 -13.57 14.81
CA VAL A 520 -6.51 -13.35 16.22
C VAL A 520 -6.51 -14.64 17.04
N LYS A 521 -6.98 -15.77 16.49
CA LYS A 521 -6.95 -17.08 17.17
C LYS A 521 -5.55 -17.65 17.32
N GLY A 522 -4.64 -17.36 16.38
CA GLY A 522 -3.27 -17.86 16.39
C GLY A 522 -2.33 -17.10 17.33
N CYS A 523 -2.78 -16.02 17.97
CA CYS A 523 -1.95 -15.24 18.87
C CYS A 523 -2.00 -15.80 20.31
N ASP A 524 -0.91 -15.65 21.06
CA ASP A 524 -0.75 -16.15 22.44
C ASP A 524 -0.82 -15.04 23.50
N CYS A 525 -1.08 -13.78 23.11
CA CYS A 525 -1.18 -12.67 24.06
C CYS A 525 -2.40 -12.76 24.98
N ALA A 526 -2.42 -11.97 26.05
CA ALA A 526 -3.56 -11.90 26.98
C ALA A 526 -4.84 -11.39 26.29
N ASP A 527 -4.82 -10.17 25.75
CA ASP A 527 -5.98 -9.59 25.04
C ASP A 527 -5.63 -8.45 24.06
N GLY A 528 -4.61 -8.64 23.23
CA GLY A 528 -4.20 -7.67 22.20
C GLY A 528 -2.70 -7.37 22.27
N CYS A 529 -2.06 -7.28 21.11
CA CYS A 529 -0.64 -6.94 20.97
C CYS A 529 -0.30 -6.61 19.50
N PRO A 530 0.94 -6.15 19.21
CA PRO A 530 1.43 -5.90 17.85
C PRO A 530 1.32 -7.08 16.88
N LYS A 531 1.29 -8.32 17.37
CA LYS A 531 1.22 -9.54 16.55
C LYS A 531 -0.19 -9.92 16.12
N CYS A 532 -1.22 -9.16 16.51
CA CYS A 532 -2.60 -9.49 16.16
C CYS A 532 -3.45 -8.28 15.80
N VAL A 533 -3.67 -7.34 16.72
CA VAL A 533 -4.73 -6.33 16.60
C VAL A 533 -4.22 -4.89 16.51
N TYR A 534 -2.91 -4.64 16.55
CA TYR A 534 -2.39 -3.27 16.43
C TYR A 534 -2.20 -2.89 14.98
N SER A 535 -2.48 -1.62 14.68
CA SER A 535 -2.22 -0.97 13.40
C SER A 535 -1.17 0.14 13.60
N PRO A 536 -0.19 0.29 12.68
CA PRO A 536 0.74 1.42 12.71
C PRO A 536 0.08 2.76 12.33
N TYR A 537 -1.13 2.73 11.75
CA TYR A 537 -1.89 3.90 11.31
C TYR A 537 -3.17 4.12 12.14
N CYS A 538 -3.19 3.64 13.39
CA CYS A 538 -4.30 3.89 14.32
C CYS A 538 -4.16 5.27 14.95
N GLY A 539 -5.18 6.11 14.78
CA GLY A 539 -5.20 7.48 15.29
C GLY A 539 -5.36 7.55 16.81
N ASN A 540 -5.94 6.53 17.42
CA ASN A 540 -6.05 6.38 18.87
C ASN A 540 -4.85 5.64 19.50
N ASN A 541 -3.69 5.62 18.83
CA ASN A 541 -2.45 5.03 19.36
C ASN A 541 -2.60 3.58 19.86
N ASN A 542 -3.42 2.77 19.18
CA ASN A 542 -3.77 1.40 19.56
C ASN A 542 -4.37 1.25 20.98
N LYS A 543 -5.02 2.29 21.50
CA LYS A 543 -5.85 2.21 22.70
C LYS A 543 -7.21 1.61 22.34
N MET A 544 -7.92 1.07 23.34
CA MET A 544 -9.24 0.46 23.18
C MET A 544 -9.26 -0.69 22.14
N LEU A 545 -8.50 -1.75 22.39
CA LEU A 545 -8.50 -2.96 21.56
C LEU A 545 -8.74 -4.20 22.43
N SER A 546 -9.55 -5.15 21.95
CA SER A 546 -9.71 -6.47 22.57
C SER A 546 -9.71 -7.56 21.50
N ARG A 547 -8.68 -8.40 21.54
CA ARG A 547 -8.53 -9.55 20.65
C ARG A 547 -9.64 -10.58 20.90
N ARG A 548 -9.99 -10.83 22.16
CA ARG A 548 -11.04 -11.80 22.55
C ARG A 548 -12.40 -11.38 22.02
N ASN A 549 -12.70 -10.08 22.08
CA ASN A 549 -13.96 -9.57 21.57
C ASN A 549 -14.01 -9.62 20.04
N ALA A 550 -12.91 -9.28 19.36
CA ALA A 550 -12.78 -9.41 17.91
C ALA A 550 -12.98 -10.85 17.43
N ILE A 551 -12.47 -11.87 18.15
CA ILE A 551 -12.71 -13.29 17.83
C ILE A 551 -14.22 -13.58 17.78
N ARG A 552 -14.97 -13.16 18.80
CA ARG A 552 -16.43 -13.43 18.87
C ARG A 552 -17.19 -12.75 17.73
N ILE A 553 -16.80 -11.54 17.36
CA ILE A 553 -17.39 -10.80 16.23
C ILE A 553 -17.09 -11.53 14.91
N LEU A 554 -15.82 -11.85 14.63
CA LEU A 554 -15.41 -12.54 13.40
C LEU A 554 -16.01 -13.95 13.28
N GLU A 555 -16.17 -14.67 14.39
CA GLU A 555 -16.90 -15.95 14.42
C GLU A 555 -18.40 -15.78 14.16
N ALA A 556 -19.01 -14.68 14.56
CA ALA A 556 -20.40 -14.39 14.24
C ALA A 556 -20.56 -14.09 12.75
N VAL A 557 -19.66 -13.29 12.18
CA VAL A 557 -19.59 -13.00 10.73
C VAL A 557 -19.50 -14.30 9.92
N LEU A 558 -18.52 -15.16 10.18
CA LEU A 558 -18.32 -16.38 9.40
C LEU A 558 -19.40 -17.46 9.60
N ARG A 559 -20.24 -17.33 10.63
CA ARG A 559 -21.42 -18.20 10.84
C ARG A 559 -22.68 -17.68 10.15
N GLY A 560 -22.60 -16.57 9.43
CA GLY A 560 -23.77 -15.91 8.85
C GLY A 560 -24.68 -15.30 9.91
N GLY A 561 -24.10 -14.86 11.04
CA GLY A 561 -24.86 -14.14 12.06
C GLY A 561 -25.47 -12.89 11.44
N GLY A 562 -26.80 -12.82 11.38
CA GLY A 562 -27.49 -11.66 10.82
C GLY A 562 -27.14 -10.40 11.61
N ALA A 563 -26.83 -9.31 10.91
CA ALA A 563 -26.74 -8.00 11.53
C ALA A 563 -28.14 -7.37 11.67
N PRO A 564 -28.38 -6.54 12.69
CA PRO A 564 -29.55 -5.67 12.70
C PRO A 564 -29.54 -4.77 11.45
N VAL A 565 -30.73 -4.37 10.99
CA VAL A 565 -30.91 -3.44 9.86
C VAL A 565 -30.54 -2.03 10.32
N LEU A 566 -29.26 -1.79 10.58
CA LEU A 566 -28.72 -0.45 10.62
C LEU A 566 -28.34 -0.12 9.16
N LYS A 567 -28.90 0.95 8.61
CA LYS A 567 -28.58 1.45 7.26
C LYS A 567 -28.05 2.89 7.30
N GLU A 568 -27.47 3.29 8.44
CA GLU A 568 -26.90 4.62 8.63
C GLU A 568 -25.59 4.51 9.43
N ILE A 569 -24.62 5.37 9.11
CA ILE A 569 -23.42 5.54 9.92
C ILE A 569 -23.83 6.30 11.19
N PRO A 570 -23.48 5.83 12.40
CA PRO A 570 -23.77 6.54 13.64
C PRO A 570 -23.21 7.97 13.61
N ARG A 571 -23.95 8.92 14.20
CA ARG A 571 -23.51 10.34 14.31
C ARG A 571 -22.52 10.59 15.45
N GLU A 572 -22.32 9.61 16.32
CA GLU A 572 -21.35 9.68 17.42
C GLU A 572 -19.93 9.52 16.88
N ARG A 573 -18.91 9.92 17.66
CA ARG A 573 -17.51 9.79 17.23
C ARG A 573 -17.14 8.32 17.07
N GLY A 574 -16.54 7.99 15.92
CA GLY A 574 -15.95 6.68 15.66
C GLY A 574 -14.69 6.46 16.51
N ILE A 575 -14.22 5.22 16.51
CA ILE A 575 -12.92 4.84 17.05
C ILE A 575 -12.05 4.57 15.82
N ALA A 576 -11.11 5.48 15.58
CA ALA A 576 -10.12 5.47 14.50
C ALA A 576 -8.69 5.38 15.06
#